data_AF-A0A9X1ISJ7-F1
#
_entry.id   AF-A0A9X1ISJ7-F1
#
_cell.length_a   1.000
_cell.length_b   1.000
_cell.length_c   1.000
_cell.angle_alpha   90.00
_cell.angle_beta   90.00
_cell.angle_gamma   90.00
#
_symmetry.space_group_name_H-M   'P 1'
#
loop_
_entity.id
_entity.type
_entity.pdbx_description
1 polymer ?
#
loop_
_entity_poly.entity_id
_entity_poly.type
_entity_poly.pdbx_seq_one_letter_code
_entity_poly.pdbx_strand_id
1 'polypeptide(L)'
;MAGRFVIDTNWLSDAALTEFLARSAADFAVIPEMTLVEVHKDAAAKNGRKLLQTLCGRPRQVIILRGTHDLYRDSGVSKGLCNRLIEPAQTANFGAYCRTVIDVADDDLTNAHFSLMEEQSRDQIADLRANVGNILTLFERCTTIFEKGDLDRLRKRIPYSGDLQRKLIHLSMDMHKMLLRSLNIQPQFHPRDLRRALDTFVFRYALCVVIFLTRWIRQGETKTIKEERLVNHVMDLKTVAVATFFDGLKTHDEMPRDVHREVKFILGAIGAYVNCGNGPRR
;
A
#
# COMPACT_ATOMS: atom_id res chain seq x y z
N MET A 1 -8.35 21.21 -9.36
CA MET A 1 -7.26 20.81 -8.45
C MET A 1 -6.55 19.63 -9.08
N ALA A 2 -5.23 19.71 -9.19
CA ALA A 2 -4.37 18.60 -9.59
C ALA A 2 -4.24 17.60 -8.43
N GLY A 3 -4.27 16.30 -8.69
CA GLY A 3 -4.08 15.30 -7.64
C GLY A 3 -3.32 14.06 -8.10
N ARG A 4 -2.49 13.52 -7.21
CA ARG A 4 -1.78 12.25 -7.36
C ARG A 4 -2.52 11.19 -6.56
N PHE A 5 -3.11 10.22 -7.25
CA PHE A 5 -3.90 9.18 -6.61
C PHE A 5 -3.28 7.81 -6.86
N VAL A 6 -3.13 7.03 -5.79
CA VAL A 6 -2.72 5.62 -5.90
C VAL A 6 -3.86 4.83 -6.50
N ILE A 7 -3.55 4.05 -7.53
CA ILE A 7 -4.52 3.28 -8.30
C ILE A 7 -4.39 1.82 -7.90
N ASP A 8 -5.48 1.26 -7.40
CA ASP A 8 -5.61 -0.16 -7.12
C ASP A 8 -5.92 -0.95 -8.40
N THR A 9 -5.63 -2.25 -8.43
CA THR A 9 -5.76 -3.10 -9.63
C THR A 9 -7.19 -3.12 -10.16
N ASN A 10 -8.19 -3.17 -9.27
CA ASN A 10 -9.61 -3.15 -9.63
C ASN A 10 -10.07 -1.84 -10.31
N TRP A 11 -9.27 -0.78 -10.24
CA TRP A 11 -9.58 0.52 -10.84
C TRP A 11 -8.90 0.74 -12.20
N LEU A 12 -7.95 -0.12 -12.58
CA LEU A 12 -7.21 -0.02 -13.85
C LEU A 12 -8.09 -0.18 -15.09
N SER A 13 -9.09 -1.07 -15.01
CA SER A 13 -10.06 -1.31 -16.08
C SER A 13 -11.33 -0.45 -15.96
N ASP A 14 -11.41 0.43 -14.97
CA ASP A 14 -12.61 1.23 -14.74
C ASP A 14 -12.65 2.46 -15.66
N ALA A 15 -13.82 2.75 -16.24
CA ALA A 15 -14.02 3.92 -17.08
C ALA A 15 -13.72 5.24 -16.34
N ALA A 16 -13.93 5.27 -15.02
CA ALA A 16 -13.64 6.41 -14.16
C ALA A 16 -12.14 6.75 -14.12
N LEU A 17 -11.23 5.82 -14.41
CA LEU A 17 -9.80 6.13 -14.56
C LEU A 17 -9.55 7.01 -15.79
N THR A 18 -10.17 6.67 -16.92
CA THR A 18 -10.11 7.48 -18.13
C THR A 18 -10.65 8.89 -17.89
N GLU A 19 -11.83 8.99 -17.25
CA GLU A 19 -12.45 10.27 -16.91
C GLU A 19 -11.57 11.10 -15.97
N PHE A 20 -11.01 10.46 -14.93
CA PHE A 20 -10.11 11.11 -13.99
C PHE A 20 -8.88 11.68 -14.67
N LEU A 21 -8.20 10.91 -15.53
CA LEU A 21 -7.01 11.38 -16.24
C LEU A 21 -7.35 12.41 -17.33
N ALA A 22 -8.56 12.36 -17.91
CA ALA A 22 -9.02 13.33 -18.89
C ALA A 22 -9.38 14.69 -18.30
N ARG A 23 -9.82 14.72 -17.03
CA ARG A 23 -10.24 15.94 -16.34
C ARG A 23 -9.16 17.01 -16.27
N SER A 24 -7.89 16.62 -16.10
CA SER A 24 -6.77 17.54 -15.96
C SER A 24 -5.46 16.86 -16.31
N ALA A 25 -4.59 17.52 -17.08
CA ALA A 25 -3.22 17.05 -17.36
C ALA A 25 -2.33 17.00 -16.10
N ALA A 26 -2.77 17.60 -15.00
CA ALA A 26 -2.08 17.58 -13.71
C ALA A 26 -2.63 16.52 -12.74
N ASP A 27 -3.61 15.72 -13.17
CA ASP A 27 -4.06 14.53 -12.43
C ASP A 27 -3.15 13.35 -12.79
N PHE A 28 -2.59 12.66 -11.78
CA PHE A 28 -1.65 11.56 -11.98
C PHE A 28 -2.16 10.26 -11.37
N ALA A 29 -2.05 9.18 -12.13
CA ALA A 29 -2.18 7.80 -11.67
C ALA A 29 -0.85 7.34 -11.08
N VAL A 30 -0.84 7.01 -9.79
CA VAL A 30 0.32 6.52 -9.06
C VAL A 30 0.19 5.00 -8.92
N ILE A 31 1.14 4.24 -9.46
CA ILE A 31 1.09 2.78 -9.53
C ILE A 31 2.08 2.19 -8.51
N PRO A 32 1.59 1.55 -7.43
CA PRO A 32 2.45 0.89 -6.45
C PRO A 32 2.87 -0.49 -6.94
N GLU A 33 3.95 -1.02 -6.35
CA GLU A 33 4.48 -2.37 -6.67
C GLU A 33 3.40 -3.46 -6.59
N MET A 34 2.57 -3.47 -5.54
CA MET A 34 1.55 -4.52 -5.35
C MET A 34 0.51 -4.53 -6.47
N THR A 35 0.17 -3.38 -7.05
CA THR A 35 -0.73 -3.33 -8.22
C THR A 35 -0.08 -3.99 -9.43
N LEU A 36 1.22 -3.77 -9.66
CA LEU A 36 1.93 -4.45 -10.74
C LEU A 36 2.06 -5.95 -10.48
N VAL A 37 2.33 -6.38 -9.24
CA VAL A 37 2.35 -7.81 -8.87
C VAL A 37 1.00 -8.46 -9.17
N GLU A 38 -0.11 -7.81 -8.82
CA GLU A 38 -1.44 -8.35 -9.11
C GLU A 38 -1.77 -8.42 -10.60
N VAL A 39 -1.33 -7.44 -11.39
CA VAL A 39 -1.52 -7.45 -12.84
C VAL A 39 -0.76 -8.63 -13.48
N HIS A 40 0.43 -8.97 -12.98
CA HIS A 40 1.31 -9.94 -13.64
C HIS A 40 1.35 -11.32 -12.98
N LYS A 41 0.73 -11.56 -11.81
CA LYS A 41 0.79 -12.86 -11.11
C LYS A 41 0.23 -14.07 -11.89
N ASP A 42 -0.67 -13.81 -12.83
CA ASP A 42 -1.28 -14.82 -13.68
C ASP A 42 -1.64 -14.22 -15.05
N ALA A 43 -1.43 -15.00 -16.11
CA ALA A 43 -1.65 -14.60 -17.51
C ALA A 43 -1.09 -13.18 -17.81
N ALA A 44 0.17 -12.94 -17.45
CA ALA A 44 0.77 -11.61 -17.41
C ALA A 44 0.64 -10.81 -18.71
N ALA A 45 0.85 -11.44 -19.87
CA ALA A 45 0.70 -10.77 -21.16
C ALA A 45 -0.75 -10.27 -21.37
N LYS A 46 -1.73 -11.15 -21.16
CA LYS A 46 -3.15 -10.82 -21.33
C LYS A 46 -3.60 -9.75 -20.33
N ASN A 47 -3.25 -9.91 -19.06
CA ASN A 47 -3.69 -9.01 -18.00
C ASN A 47 -2.95 -7.67 -18.04
N GLY A 48 -1.64 -7.66 -18.28
CA GLY A 48 -0.83 -6.47 -18.50
C GLY A 48 -1.37 -5.61 -19.64
N ARG A 49 -1.59 -6.21 -20.82
CA ARG A 49 -2.19 -5.51 -21.96
C ARG A 49 -3.57 -4.95 -21.64
N LYS A 50 -4.45 -5.77 -21.06
CA LYS A 50 -5.82 -5.37 -20.77
C LYS A 50 -5.91 -4.25 -19.72
N LEU A 51 -5.20 -4.40 -18.60
CA LEU A 51 -5.36 -3.52 -17.44
C LEU A 51 -4.55 -2.23 -17.59
N LEU A 52 -3.39 -2.27 -18.25
CA LEU A 52 -2.55 -1.08 -18.40
C LEU A 52 -2.94 -0.20 -19.60
N GLN A 53 -3.83 -0.67 -20.48
CA GLN A 53 -4.22 0.06 -21.70
C GLN A 53 -4.69 1.49 -21.42
N THR A 54 -5.52 1.67 -20.39
CA THR A 54 -6.03 2.99 -20.00
C THR A 54 -4.90 3.96 -19.65
N LEU A 55 -3.88 3.45 -18.93
CA LEU A 55 -2.69 4.23 -18.57
C LEU A 55 -1.86 4.59 -19.79
N CYS A 56 -1.76 3.67 -20.76
CA CYS A 56 -1.04 3.89 -22.02
C CYS A 56 -1.67 4.94 -22.93
N GLY A 57 -2.97 5.24 -22.77
CA GLY A 57 -3.60 6.39 -23.41
C GLY A 57 -3.09 7.76 -22.91
N ARG A 58 -2.54 7.82 -21.68
CA ARG A 58 -2.05 9.06 -21.05
C ARG A 58 -0.75 8.84 -20.26
N PRO A 59 0.33 8.37 -20.92
CA PRO A 59 1.51 7.84 -20.22
C PRO A 59 2.29 8.91 -19.45
N ARG A 60 2.16 10.19 -19.81
CA ARG A 60 2.78 11.31 -19.08
C ARG A 60 2.13 11.62 -17.74
N GLN A 61 0.94 11.05 -17.48
CA GLN A 61 0.20 11.19 -16.22
C GLN A 61 0.39 9.97 -15.31
N VAL A 62 1.35 9.10 -15.59
CA VAL A 62 1.61 7.88 -14.83
C VAL A 62 2.89 8.04 -14.01
N ILE A 63 2.82 7.67 -12.73
CA ILE A 63 3.95 7.66 -11.80
C ILE A 63 4.10 6.24 -11.28
N ILE A 64 5.27 5.62 -11.52
CA ILE A 64 5.60 4.31 -10.98
C ILE A 64 6.38 4.49 -9.68
N LEU A 65 6.06 3.70 -8.67
CA LEU A 65 6.73 3.77 -7.37
C LEU A 65 7.84 2.72 -7.24
N ARG A 66 8.81 3.01 -6.37
CA ARG A 66 9.86 2.05 -6.00
C ARG A 66 9.26 0.82 -5.30
N GLY A 67 9.98 -0.29 -5.39
CA GLY A 67 9.59 -1.55 -4.74
C GLY A 67 9.56 -1.44 -3.22
N THR A 68 8.72 -2.25 -2.57
CA THR A 68 8.51 -2.16 -1.12
C THR A 68 9.78 -2.42 -0.31
N HIS A 69 10.69 -3.24 -0.84
CA HIS A 69 12.01 -3.49 -0.25
C HIS A 69 12.84 -2.22 -0.09
N ASP A 70 12.84 -1.35 -1.09
CA ASP A 70 13.54 -0.07 -1.04
C ASP A 70 12.86 0.89 -0.06
N LEU A 71 11.53 0.90 -0.05
CA LEU A 71 10.74 1.74 0.85
C LEU A 71 10.95 1.37 2.32
N TYR A 72 11.29 0.12 2.65
CA TYR A 72 11.64 -0.27 4.02
C TYR A 72 12.89 0.43 4.57
N ARG A 73 13.75 0.95 3.68
CA ARG A 73 15.02 1.61 4.04
C ARG A 73 14.94 3.13 4.06
N ASP A 74 13.74 3.69 3.83
CA ASP A 74 13.56 5.14 3.78
C ASP A 74 13.69 5.78 5.17
N SER A 75 14.44 6.88 5.23
CA SER A 75 14.75 7.61 6.47
C SER A 75 13.59 8.42 7.06
N GLY A 76 12.47 8.55 6.34
CA GLY A 76 11.30 9.33 6.78
C GLY A 76 11.50 10.84 6.82
N VAL A 77 12.51 11.39 6.13
CA VAL A 77 12.64 12.85 5.99
C VAL A 77 11.42 13.38 5.22
N SER A 78 10.71 14.41 5.72
CA SER A 78 9.47 14.87 5.05
C SER A 78 9.72 15.71 3.79
N LYS A 79 10.84 16.46 3.72
CA LYS A 79 11.16 17.30 2.55
C LYS A 79 11.34 16.43 1.31
N GLY A 80 10.52 16.63 0.28
CA GLY A 80 10.58 15.86 -0.96
C GLY A 80 10.19 14.39 -0.83
N LEU A 81 9.44 14.01 0.22
CA LEU A 81 9.12 12.62 0.53
C LEU A 81 8.40 11.91 -0.61
N CYS A 82 7.31 12.49 -1.15
CA CYS A 82 6.61 11.89 -2.29
C CYS A 82 7.52 11.63 -3.50
N ASN A 83 8.44 12.55 -3.82
CA ASN A 83 9.32 12.38 -4.97
C ASN A 83 10.32 11.25 -4.76
N ARG A 84 10.74 10.97 -3.52
CA ARG A 84 11.59 9.81 -3.22
C ARG A 84 10.86 8.48 -3.32
N LEU A 85 9.54 8.45 -3.26
CA LEU A 85 8.80 7.19 -3.44
C LEU A 85 8.74 6.78 -4.93
N ILE A 86 9.00 7.71 -5.85
CA ILE A 86 8.92 7.49 -7.29
C ILE A 86 10.13 6.67 -7.77
N GLU A 87 9.88 5.69 -8.61
CA GLU A 87 10.91 5.02 -9.42
C GLU A 87 11.15 5.87 -10.68
N PRO A 88 12.23 6.67 -10.74
CA PRO A 88 12.42 7.66 -11.80
C PRO A 88 12.59 7.01 -13.17
N ALA A 89 13.28 5.86 -13.26
CA ALA A 89 13.56 5.24 -14.55
C ALA A 89 12.31 4.64 -15.17
N GLN A 90 11.50 3.91 -14.40
CA GLN A 90 10.25 3.34 -14.90
C GLN A 90 9.21 4.43 -15.18
N THR A 91 9.14 5.47 -14.35
CA THR A 91 8.22 6.61 -14.59
C THR A 91 8.55 7.34 -15.88
N ALA A 92 9.82 7.69 -16.10
CA ALA A 92 10.24 8.40 -17.31
C ALA A 92 10.04 7.57 -18.58
N ASN A 93 10.26 6.25 -18.49
CA ASN A 93 10.17 5.33 -19.63
C ASN A 93 8.81 4.69 -19.82
N PHE A 94 7.79 5.01 -19.00
CA PHE A 94 6.48 4.37 -19.08
C PHE A 94 5.82 4.51 -20.46
N GLY A 95 5.97 5.68 -21.10
CA GLY A 95 5.45 5.87 -22.46
C GLY A 95 6.17 5.02 -23.51
N ALA A 96 7.46 4.73 -23.34
CA ALA A 96 8.18 3.81 -24.21
C ALA A 96 7.72 2.38 -23.97
N TYR A 97 7.61 1.97 -22.69
CA TYR A 97 7.05 0.67 -22.30
C TYR A 97 5.67 0.41 -22.93
N CYS A 98 4.77 1.39 -22.93
CA CYS A 98 3.49 1.25 -23.63
C CYS A 98 3.66 0.91 -25.12
N ARG A 99 4.48 1.67 -25.84
CA ARG A 99 4.66 1.50 -27.30
C ARG A 99 5.46 0.27 -27.71
N THR A 100 6.32 -0.26 -26.84
CA THR A 100 7.22 -1.38 -27.17
C THR A 100 6.83 -2.69 -26.51
N VAL A 101 6.00 -2.64 -25.45
CA VAL A 101 5.58 -3.81 -24.71
C VAL A 101 4.07 -3.98 -24.72
N ILE A 102 3.26 -2.93 -24.50
CA ILE A 102 1.79 -3.05 -24.31
C ILE A 102 0.99 -2.97 -25.62
N ASP A 103 1.34 -2.05 -26.52
CA ASP A 103 0.57 -1.74 -27.74
C ASP A 103 1.05 -2.53 -28.98
N VAL A 104 1.95 -3.49 -28.79
CA VAL A 104 2.53 -4.31 -29.86
C VAL A 104 1.89 -5.69 -29.92
N ALA A 105 1.97 -6.32 -31.10
CA ALA A 105 1.63 -7.73 -31.24
C ALA A 105 2.58 -8.61 -30.41
N ASP A 106 2.14 -9.81 -30.07
CA ASP A 106 2.97 -10.77 -29.35
C ASP A 106 4.11 -11.27 -30.25
N ASP A 107 5.31 -11.31 -29.69
CA ASP A 107 6.55 -11.79 -30.30
C ASP A 107 7.45 -12.42 -29.23
N ASP A 108 8.57 -13.01 -29.62
CA ASP A 108 9.44 -13.73 -28.68
C ASP A 108 9.98 -12.82 -27.56
N LEU A 109 10.23 -11.54 -27.86
CA LEU A 109 10.76 -10.58 -26.89
C LEU A 109 9.72 -10.15 -25.87
N THR A 110 8.51 -9.82 -26.31
CA THR A 110 7.39 -9.45 -25.45
C THR A 110 6.90 -10.63 -24.63
N ASN A 111 6.88 -11.84 -25.22
CA ASN A 111 6.58 -13.07 -24.50
C ASN A 111 7.60 -13.32 -23.39
N ALA A 112 8.90 -13.26 -23.69
CA ALA A 112 9.96 -13.43 -22.68
C ALA A 112 9.86 -12.37 -21.57
N HIS A 113 9.53 -11.13 -21.93
CA HIS A 113 9.32 -10.05 -20.97
C HIS A 113 8.17 -10.36 -20.00
N PHE A 114 6.99 -10.74 -20.52
CA PHE A 114 5.85 -11.06 -19.66
C PHE A 114 6.06 -12.33 -18.84
N SER A 115 6.75 -13.34 -19.38
CA SER A 115 7.12 -14.54 -18.61
C SER A 115 7.99 -14.18 -17.40
N LEU A 116 8.98 -13.30 -17.57
CA LEU A 116 9.83 -12.83 -16.47
C LEU A 116 9.01 -12.06 -15.42
N MET A 117 8.10 -11.18 -15.84
CA MET A 117 7.23 -10.45 -14.91
C MET A 117 6.29 -11.38 -14.13
N GLU A 118 5.81 -12.44 -14.79
CA GLU A 118 4.93 -13.44 -14.19
C GLU A 118 5.67 -14.26 -13.12
N GLU A 119 6.86 -14.74 -13.45
CA GLU A 119 7.76 -15.44 -12.51
C GLU A 119 8.05 -14.58 -11.28
N GLN A 120 8.53 -13.34 -11.49
CA GLN A 120 8.83 -12.42 -10.40
C GLN A 120 7.62 -12.10 -9.51
N SER A 121 6.44 -11.95 -10.11
CA SER A 121 5.21 -11.69 -9.36
C SER A 121 4.76 -12.91 -8.55
N ARG A 122 4.93 -14.12 -9.09
CA ARG A 122 4.64 -15.37 -8.39
C ARG A 122 5.61 -15.60 -7.22
N ASP A 123 6.88 -15.31 -7.40
CA ASP A 123 7.89 -15.41 -6.35
C ASP A 123 7.56 -14.45 -5.20
N GLN A 124 7.23 -13.19 -5.49
CA GLN A 124 6.81 -12.24 -4.45
C GLN A 124 5.56 -12.71 -3.69
N ILE A 125 4.58 -13.31 -4.37
CA ILE A 125 3.40 -13.87 -3.71
C ILE A 125 3.75 -15.09 -2.86
N ALA A 126 4.65 -15.96 -3.34
CA ALA A 126 5.12 -17.12 -2.59
C ALA A 126 5.84 -16.68 -1.30
N ASP A 127 6.69 -15.64 -1.38
CA ASP A 127 7.35 -15.05 -0.22
C ASP A 127 6.35 -14.46 0.77
N LEU A 128 5.35 -13.72 0.29
CA LEU A 128 4.27 -13.20 1.14
C LEU A 128 3.52 -14.34 1.83
N ARG A 129 3.18 -15.38 1.09
CA ARG A 129 2.47 -16.56 1.58
C ARG A 129 3.25 -17.27 2.69
N ALA A 130 4.55 -17.50 2.49
CA ALA A 130 5.41 -18.12 3.49
C ALA A 130 5.49 -17.32 4.81
N ASN A 131 5.29 -16.00 4.75
CA ASN A 131 5.39 -15.12 5.91
C ASN A 131 4.03 -14.74 6.52
N VAL A 132 2.91 -15.06 5.87
CA VAL A 132 1.59 -14.56 6.27
C VAL A 132 1.10 -15.17 7.58
N GLY A 133 1.49 -16.42 7.89
CA GLY A 133 1.16 -17.09 9.15
C GLY A 133 1.65 -16.33 10.39
N ASN A 134 2.78 -15.62 10.26
CA ASN A 134 3.33 -14.79 11.34
C ASN A 134 2.37 -13.65 11.74
N ILE A 135 1.56 -13.16 10.80
CA ILE A 135 0.58 -12.08 11.06
C ILE A 135 -0.58 -12.60 11.90
N LEU A 136 -1.05 -13.84 11.69
CA LEU A 136 -2.12 -14.42 12.50
C LEU A 136 -1.66 -14.67 13.93
N THR A 137 -0.48 -15.27 14.11
CA THR A 137 0.11 -15.47 15.44
C THR A 137 0.31 -14.15 16.17
N LEU A 138 0.71 -13.11 15.44
CA LEU A 138 0.80 -11.77 15.99
C LEU A 138 -0.58 -11.24 16.42
N PHE A 139 -1.62 -11.42 15.60
CA PHE A 139 -2.96 -10.94 15.94
C PHE A 139 -3.49 -11.58 17.22
N GLU A 140 -3.34 -12.90 17.35
CA GLU A 140 -3.68 -13.65 18.56
C GLU A 140 -2.94 -13.13 19.80
N ARG A 141 -1.66 -12.78 19.67
CA ARG A 141 -0.89 -12.18 20.78
C ARG A 141 -1.38 -10.78 21.11
N CYS A 142 -1.65 -9.97 20.08
CA CYS A 142 -2.06 -8.58 20.26
C CYS A 142 -3.47 -8.43 20.84
N THR A 143 -4.37 -9.39 20.64
CA THR A 143 -5.70 -9.33 21.27
C THR A 143 -5.61 -9.38 22.79
N THR A 144 -4.59 -10.03 23.35
CA THR A 144 -4.38 -10.12 24.82
C THR A 144 -4.01 -8.78 25.47
N ILE A 145 -3.61 -7.78 24.68
CA ILE A 145 -3.25 -6.43 25.15
C ILE A 145 -4.51 -5.60 25.46
N PHE A 146 -5.64 -5.94 24.84
CA PHE A 146 -6.88 -5.20 24.99
C PHE A 146 -7.70 -5.73 26.16
N GLU A 147 -8.17 -4.81 26.99
CA GLU A 147 -9.10 -5.15 28.07
C GLU A 147 -10.50 -5.42 27.50
N LYS A 148 -11.37 -6.07 28.29
CA LYS A 148 -12.76 -6.34 27.87
C LYS A 148 -13.49 -5.08 27.40
N GLY A 149 -13.27 -3.94 28.08
CA GLY A 149 -13.85 -2.65 27.70
C GLY A 149 -13.32 -2.11 26.36
N ASP A 150 -12.05 -2.35 26.04
CA ASP A 150 -11.45 -1.99 24.75
C ASP A 150 -12.05 -2.85 23.63
N LEU A 151 -12.10 -4.17 23.82
CA LEU A 151 -12.68 -5.12 22.87
C LEU A 151 -14.16 -4.81 22.58
N ASP A 152 -14.94 -4.47 23.60
CA ASP A 152 -16.33 -4.08 23.47
C ASP A 152 -16.49 -2.81 22.63
N ARG A 153 -15.66 -1.78 22.85
CA ARG A 153 -15.66 -0.55 22.06
C ARG A 153 -15.30 -0.81 20.60
N LEU A 154 -14.26 -1.60 20.37
CA LEU A 154 -13.85 -2.02 19.04
C LEU A 154 -15.02 -2.71 18.32
N ARG A 155 -15.60 -3.76 18.92
CA ARG A 155 -16.70 -4.55 18.37
C ARG A 155 -17.95 -3.72 18.08
N LYS A 156 -18.38 -2.87 19.01
CA LYS A 156 -19.63 -2.10 18.94
C LYS A 156 -19.51 -0.79 18.15
N ARG A 157 -18.36 -0.51 17.51
CA ARG A 157 -18.09 0.73 16.77
C ARG A 157 -18.28 2.00 17.62
N ILE A 158 -17.99 1.90 18.92
CA ILE A 158 -18.05 3.04 19.84
C ILE A 158 -16.79 3.88 19.62
N PRO A 159 -16.87 5.24 19.63
CA PRO A 159 -15.69 6.08 19.57
C PRO A 159 -14.60 5.66 20.55
N TYR A 160 -13.36 5.66 20.08
CA TYR A 160 -12.21 5.21 20.86
C TYR A 160 -11.97 6.17 22.03
N SER A 161 -11.78 5.62 23.23
CA SER A 161 -11.28 6.39 24.37
C SER A 161 -9.86 6.88 24.10
N GLY A 162 -9.42 7.92 24.81
CA GLY A 162 -8.03 8.38 24.71
C GLY A 162 -7.01 7.27 25.06
N ASP A 163 -7.36 6.38 25.99
CA ASP A 163 -6.51 5.23 26.35
C ASP A 163 -6.43 4.20 25.22
N LEU A 164 -7.55 3.85 24.59
CA LEU A 164 -7.56 2.93 23.47
C LEU A 164 -6.77 3.50 22.27
N GLN A 165 -6.90 4.80 22.00
CA GLN A 165 -6.10 5.47 20.96
C GLN A 165 -4.59 5.38 21.27
N ARG A 166 -4.18 5.63 22.52
CA ARG A 166 -2.78 5.47 22.94
C ARG A 166 -2.30 4.02 22.79
N LYS A 167 -3.10 3.04 23.23
CA LYS A 167 -2.77 1.60 23.07
C LYS A 167 -2.54 1.25 21.59
N LEU A 168 -3.39 1.72 20.68
CA LEU A 168 -3.24 1.47 19.24
C LEU A 168 -1.99 2.14 18.63
N ILE A 169 -1.65 3.36 19.06
CA ILE A 169 -0.43 4.04 18.61
C ILE A 169 0.82 3.32 19.12
N HIS A 170 0.85 2.94 20.40
CA HIS A 170 1.97 2.16 20.97
C HIS A 170 2.11 0.81 20.27
N LEU A 171 1.00 0.11 20.04
CA LEU A 171 1.00 -1.14 19.28
C LEU A 171 1.57 -0.94 17.86
N SER A 172 1.22 0.15 17.19
CA SER A 172 1.77 0.48 15.86
C SER A 172 3.28 0.73 15.89
N MET A 173 3.80 1.32 16.97
CA MET A 173 5.25 1.53 17.16
C MET A 173 5.99 0.23 17.44
N ASP A 174 5.42 -0.64 18.25
CA ASP A 174 6.02 -1.94 18.55
C ASP A 174 6.01 -2.84 17.31
N MET A 175 4.92 -2.80 16.55
CA MET A 175 4.82 -3.41 15.23
C MET A 175 5.85 -2.87 14.24
N HIS A 176 6.06 -1.56 14.21
CA HIS A 176 7.10 -0.95 13.39
C HIS A 176 8.49 -1.49 13.75
N LYS A 177 8.85 -1.52 15.04
CA LYS A 177 10.14 -2.08 15.50
C LYS A 177 10.27 -3.57 15.18
N MET A 178 9.19 -4.33 15.33
CA MET A 178 9.16 -5.76 15.00
C MET A 178 9.41 -5.97 13.51
N LEU A 179 8.75 -5.19 12.63
CA LEU A 179 8.95 -5.27 11.18
C LEU A 179 10.38 -4.91 10.77
N LEU A 180 10.98 -3.87 11.36
CA LEU A 180 12.39 -3.54 11.08
C LEU A 180 13.33 -4.69 11.42
N ARG A 181 13.06 -5.42 12.51
CA ARG A 181 13.84 -6.60 12.92
C ARG A 181 13.59 -7.79 11.99
N SER A 182 12.33 -8.12 11.70
CA SER A 182 11.99 -9.28 10.88
C SER A 182 12.46 -9.14 9.44
N LEU A 183 12.51 -7.92 8.92
CA LEU A 183 13.02 -7.60 7.59
C LEU A 183 14.55 -7.39 7.57
N ASN A 184 15.24 -7.63 8.69
CA ASN A 184 16.69 -7.43 8.85
C ASN A 184 17.16 -6.04 8.37
N ILE A 185 16.36 -5.01 8.62
CA ILE A 185 16.71 -3.64 8.23
C ILE A 185 17.84 -3.16 9.13
N GLN A 186 18.95 -2.79 8.51
CA GLN A 186 20.17 -2.41 9.23
C GLN A 186 19.95 -1.12 10.04
N PRO A 187 20.53 -0.98 11.25
CA PRO A 187 20.25 0.14 12.16
C PRO A 187 20.44 1.54 11.58
N GLN A 188 21.34 1.73 10.60
CA GLN A 188 21.55 3.03 9.96
C GLN A 188 20.34 3.52 9.13
N PHE A 189 19.45 2.60 8.75
CA PHE A 189 18.20 2.94 8.07
C PHE A 189 17.05 3.16 9.05
N HIS A 190 17.24 2.94 10.35
CA HIS A 190 16.19 3.17 11.34
C HIS A 190 15.93 4.68 11.48
N PRO A 191 14.67 5.10 11.63
CA PRO A 191 14.35 6.51 11.82
C PRO A 191 14.99 7.02 13.11
N ARG A 192 15.65 8.19 13.02
CA ARG A 192 16.39 8.80 14.15
C ARG A 192 15.49 9.33 15.26
N ASP A 193 14.26 9.67 14.92
CA ASP A 193 13.30 10.30 15.82
C ASP A 193 11.87 9.88 15.44
N LEU A 194 10.95 10.11 16.37
CA LEU A 194 9.53 9.77 16.20
C LEU A 194 8.92 10.41 14.94
N ARG A 195 9.24 11.67 14.66
CA ARG A 195 8.67 12.40 13.53
C ARG A 195 9.05 11.76 12.20
N ARG A 196 10.33 11.37 12.06
CA ARG A 196 10.79 10.61 10.90
C ARG A 196 10.14 9.23 10.83
N ALA A 197 9.98 8.55 11.96
CA ALA A 197 9.36 7.23 12.01
C ALA A 197 7.95 7.26 11.39
N LEU A 198 7.14 8.27 11.71
CA LEU A 198 5.78 8.46 11.17
C LEU A 198 5.74 8.60 9.63
N ASP A 199 6.84 9.08 9.05
CA ASP A 199 6.99 9.33 7.61
C ASP A 199 7.71 8.18 6.88
N THR A 200 8.00 7.08 7.57
CA THR A 200 8.49 5.84 6.93
C THR A 200 7.33 5.00 6.40
N PHE A 201 7.58 4.25 5.32
CA PHE A 201 6.64 3.23 4.84
C PHE A 201 6.37 2.16 5.90
N VAL A 202 7.42 1.71 6.61
CA VAL A 202 7.32 0.67 7.64
C VAL A 202 6.32 1.03 8.73
N PHE A 203 6.37 2.26 9.25
CA PHE A 203 5.42 2.70 10.28
C PHE A 203 3.99 2.74 9.76
N ARG A 204 3.79 3.26 8.54
CA ARG A 204 2.45 3.37 7.95
C ARG A 204 1.86 2.01 7.66
N TYR A 205 2.67 1.07 7.18
CA TYR A 205 2.27 -0.31 7.02
C TYR A 205 1.95 -0.96 8.38
N ALA A 206 2.76 -0.75 9.41
CA ALA A 206 2.47 -1.21 10.77
C ALA A 206 1.11 -0.68 11.28
N LEU A 207 0.83 0.60 11.07
CA LEU A 207 -0.45 1.22 11.43
C LEU A 207 -1.61 0.62 10.63
N CYS A 208 -1.43 0.37 9.32
CA CYS A 208 -2.44 -0.33 8.50
C CYS A 208 -2.76 -1.72 9.06
N VAL A 209 -1.74 -2.49 9.45
CA VAL A 209 -1.90 -3.81 10.06
C VAL A 209 -2.64 -3.72 11.40
N VAL A 210 -2.33 -2.73 12.25
CA VAL A 210 -3.04 -2.53 13.52
C VAL A 210 -4.50 -2.13 13.31
N ILE A 211 -4.80 -1.25 12.35
CA ILE A 211 -6.19 -0.89 12.01
C ILE A 211 -6.93 -2.07 11.38
N PHE A 212 -6.24 -2.93 10.62
CA PHE A 212 -6.83 -4.17 10.13
C PHE A 212 -7.12 -5.15 11.28
N LEU A 213 -6.24 -5.26 12.28
CA LEU A 213 -6.46 -6.07 13.48
C LEU A 213 -7.71 -5.62 14.25
N THR A 214 -7.96 -4.31 14.41
CA THR A 214 -9.19 -3.86 15.10
C THR A 214 -10.46 -4.30 14.38
N ARG A 215 -10.41 -4.40 13.05
CA ARG A 215 -11.52 -4.91 12.22
C ARG A 215 -11.66 -6.41 12.31
N TRP A 216 -10.54 -7.13 12.42
CA TRP A 216 -10.57 -8.55 12.66
C TRP A 216 -11.24 -8.86 14.02
N ILE A 217 -10.84 -8.16 15.09
CA ILE A 217 -11.46 -8.26 16.43
C ILE A 217 -12.97 -7.96 16.37
N ARG A 218 -13.39 -7.00 15.53
CA ARG A 218 -14.80 -6.64 15.32
C ARG A 218 -15.64 -7.76 14.73
N GLN A 219 -15.06 -8.59 13.87
CA GLN A 219 -15.76 -9.70 13.22
C GLN A 219 -15.89 -10.94 14.13
N GLY A 220 -15.17 -10.95 15.27
CA GLY A 220 -15.13 -12.06 16.21
C GLY A 220 -14.02 -13.07 15.89
N GLU A 221 -13.54 -13.77 16.92
CA GLU A 221 -12.45 -14.78 16.86
C GLU A 221 -12.81 -16.02 16.00
N THR A 222 -14.02 -16.10 15.46
CA THR A 222 -14.60 -17.32 14.86
C THR A 222 -14.39 -17.45 13.34
N LYS A 223 -13.74 -16.50 12.66
CA LYS A 223 -13.45 -16.63 11.23
C LYS A 223 -11.97 -16.95 10.99
N THR A 224 -11.69 -18.23 10.78
CA THR A 224 -10.45 -18.67 10.13
C THR A 224 -10.33 -17.94 8.79
N ILE A 225 -9.39 -17.01 8.68
CA ILE A 225 -9.08 -16.38 7.39
C ILE A 225 -8.28 -17.40 6.59
N LYS A 226 -8.76 -17.76 5.40
CA LYS A 226 -7.99 -18.57 4.45
C LYS A 226 -6.69 -17.85 4.10
N GLU A 227 -5.59 -18.59 4.06
CA GLU A 227 -4.24 -18.05 3.78
C GLU A 227 -4.20 -17.15 2.54
N GLU A 228 -4.79 -17.59 1.43
CA GLU A 228 -4.90 -16.82 0.18
C GLU A 228 -5.56 -15.45 0.39
N ARG A 229 -6.64 -15.40 1.17
CA ARG A 229 -7.33 -14.15 1.49
C ARG A 229 -6.45 -13.24 2.36
N LEU A 230 -5.65 -13.82 3.24
CA LEU A 230 -4.73 -13.05 4.07
C LEU A 230 -3.57 -12.47 3.25
N VAL A 231 -3.05 -13.20 2.26
CA VAL A 231 -2.05 -12.68 1.31
C VAL A 231 -2.60 -11.47 0.57
N ASN A 232 -3.83 -11.56 0.04
CA ASN A 232 -4.48 -10.41 -0.61
C ASN A 232 -4.61 -9.22 0.36
N HIS A 233 -5.05 -9.46 1.60
CA HIS A 233 -5.11 -8.40 2.61
C HIS A 233 -3.73 -7.76 2.90
N VAL A 234 -2.65 -8.55 2.93
CA VAL A 234 -1.29 -7.99 3.09
C VAL A 234 -0.90 -7.09 1.92
N MET A 235 -1.19 -7.52 0.69
CA MET A 235 -0.95 -6.71 -0.52
C MET A 235 -1.76 -5.41 -0.48
N ASP A 236 -3.06 -5.49 -0.15
CA ASP A 236 -3.95 -4.34 0.03
C ASP A 236 -3.38 -3.35 1.05
N LEU A 237 -2.94 -3.85 2.22
CA LEU A 237 -2.41 -3.01 3.29
C LEU A 237 -1.10 -2.31 2.90
N LYS A 238 -0.25 -2.96 2.10
CA LYS A 238 0.94 -2.31 1.51
C LYS A 238 0.53 -1.19 0.54
N THR A 239 -0.45 -1.43 -0.34
CA THR A 239 -1.01 -0.40 -1.26
C THR A 239 -1.59 0.77 -0.47
N VAL A 240 -2.39 0.49 0.57
CA VAL A 240 -2.98 1.51 1.45
C VAL A 240 -1.90 2.34 2.14
N ALA A 241 -0.87 1.70 2.70
CA ALA A 241 0.21 2.38 3.39
C ALA A 241 0.91 3.40 2.49
N VAL A 242 1.20 3.04 1.24
CA VAL A 242 1.79 3.96 0.26
C VAL A 242 0.80 5.07 -0.14
N ALA A 243 -0.48 4.75 -0.31
CA ALA A 243 -1.51 5.74 -0.66
C ALA A 243 -1.63 6.89 0.35
N THR A 244 -1.29 6.66 1.62
CA THR A 244 -1.34 7.70 2.64
C THR A 244 -0.35 8.86 2.41
N PHE A 245 0.72 8.67 1.63
CA PHE A 245 1.63 9.74 1.24
C PHE A 245 1.02 10.67 0.18
N PHE A 246 0.10 10.15 -0.62
CA PHE A 246 -0.50 10.82 -1.78
C PHE A 246 -1.88 11.38 -1.46
N ASP A 247 -2.55 11.97 -2.46
CA ASP A 247 -3.83 12.67 -2.28
C ASP A 247 -4.99 11.69 -2.03
N GLY A 248 -4.85 10.43 -2.43
CA GLY A 248 -5.73 9.36 -1.98
C GLY A 248 -5.49 8.02 -2.68
N LEU A 249 -6.43 7.10 -2.43
CA LEU A 249 -6.51 5.77 -3.02
C LEU A 249 -7.78 5.68 -3.88
N LYS A 250 -7.65 5.12 -5.08
CA LYS A 250 -8.75 4.74 -5.96
C LYS A 250 -8.87 3.22 -5.96
N THR A 251 -9.94 2.73 -5.34
CA THR A 251 -10.25 1.30 -5.19
C THR A 251 -11.76 1.13 -5.05
N HIS A 252 -12.29 0.01 -5.54
CA HIS A 252 -13.68 -0.40 -5.31
C HIS A 252 -13.85 -1.21 -4.03
N ASP A 253 -12.77 -1.76 -3.50
CA ASP A 253 -12.81 -2.62 -2.33
C ASP A 253 -13.03 -1.80 -1.05
N GLU A 254 -14.03 -2.21 -0.27
CA GLU A 254 -14.44 -1.51 0.95
C GLU A 254 -13.33 -1.53 2.00
N MET A 255 -12.68 -2.68 2.18
CA MET A 255 -11.63 -2.88 3.19
C MET A 255 -10.47 -1.89 3.02
N PRO A 256 -9.71 -1.88 1.89
CA PRO A 256 -8.59 -0.97 1.72
C PRO A 256 -9.01 0.50 1.73
N ARG A 257 -10.17 0.84 1.14
CA ARG A 257 -10.71 2.21 1.17
C ARG A 257 -10.90 2.72 2.59
N ASP A 258 -11.52 1.90 3.43
CA ASP A 258 -11.81 2.29 4.80
C ASP A 258 -10.53 2.29 5.65
N VAL A 259 -9.59 1.35 5.46
CA VAL A 259 -8.31 1.38 6.21
C VAL A 259 -7.55 2.66 5.83
N HIS A 260 -7.50 2.99 4.54
CA HIS A 260 -6.84 4.19 4.06
C HIS A 260 -7.39 5.47 4.70
N ARG A 261 -8.72 5.62 4.75
CA ARG A 261 -9.36 6.80 5.38
C ARG A 261 -8.97 6.95 6.85
N GLU A 262 -9.04 5.85 7.60
CA GLU A 262 -8.78 5.82 9.04
C GLU A 262 -7.30 6.07 9.35
N VAL A 263 -6.40 5.35 8.67
CA VAL A 263 -4.94 5.52 8.82
C VAL A 263 -4.53 6.94 8.44
N LYS A 264 -5.04 7.48 7.34
CA LYS A 264 -4.71 8.84 6.89
C LYS A 264 -5.20 9.92 7.84
N PHE A 265 -6.38 9.73 8.43
CA PHE A 265 -6.90 10.61 9.48
C PHE A 265 -5.99 10.60 10.72
N ILE A 266 -5.61 9.40 11.20
CA ILE A 266 -4.70 9.25 12.35
C ILE A 266 -3.35 9.90 12.07
N LEU A 267 -2.73 9.62 10.92
CA LEU A 267 -1.45 10.20 10.50
C LEU A 267 -1.50 11.73 10.47
N GLY A 268 -2.55 12.33 9.91
CA GLY A 268 -2.74 13.78 9.94
C GLY A 268 -2.91 14.34 11.35
N ALA A 269 -3.65 13.65 12.22
CA ALA A 269 -3.88 14.08 13.59
C ALA A 269 -2.60 14.08 14.44
N ILE A 270 -1.68 13.15 14.16
CA ILE A 270 -0.38 13.02 14.85
C ILE A 270 0.76 13.79 14.15
N GLY A 271 0.45 14.62 13.14
CA GLY A 271 1.41 15.51 12.49
C GLY A 271 2.33 14.86 11.45
N ALA A 272 1.98 13.67 10.96
CA ALA A 272 2.72 13.00 9.89
C ALA A 272 2.43 13.64 8.51
N TYR A 273 3.32 13.38 7.55
CA TYR A 273 3.16 13.83 6.16
C TYR A 273 1.97 13.15 5.47
N VAL A 274 0.99 13.90 4.98
CA VAL A 274 -0.12 13.34 4.18
C VAL A 274 -0.48 14.28 3.03
N ASN A 275 -1.23 13.79 2.04
CA ASN A 275 -1.73 14.59 0.90
C ASN A 275 -0.62 15.31 0.12
N CYS A 276 0.46 14.61 -0.25
CA CYS A 276 1.60 15.24 -0.91
C CYS A 276 2.20 16.43 -0.12
N GLY A 277 2.08 16.42 1.21
CA GLY A 277 2.57 17.48 2.09
C GLY A 277 1.58 18.62 2.36
N ASN A 278 0.35 18.50 1.85
CA ASN A 278 -0.78 19.43 2.05
C ASN A 278 -1.68 19.03 3.24
N GLY A 279 -1.25 18.07 4.07
CA GLY A 279 -1.95 17.70 5.29
C GLY A 279 -2.02 18.81 6.34
N PRO A 280 -2.89 18.69 7.35
CA PRO A 280 -2.88 19.60 8.49
C PRO A 280 -1.51 19.52 9.18
N ARG A 281 -0.73 20.59 9.07
CA ARG A 281 0.53 20.72 9.82
C ARG A 281 0.16 21.24 11.20
N ARG A 282 0.34 20.41 12.22
CA ARG A 282 0.37 20.86 13.61
C ARG A 282 1.78 21.32 13.95
#